data_AF-Q64IM2-F1
#
_entry.id   AF-Q64IM2-F1
#
_cell.length_a   1.000
_cell.length_b   1.000
_cell.length_c   1.000
_cell.angle_alpha   90.00
_cell.angle_beta   90.00
_cell.angle_gamma   90.00
#
_symmetry.space_group_name_H-M   'P 1'
#
loop_
_entity.id
_entity.type
_entity.pdbx_description
1 polymer ?
#
loop_
_entity_poly.entity_id
_entity_poly.type
_entity_poly.pdbx_seq_one_letter_code
_entity_poly.pdbx_strand_id
1 'polypeptide(L)'
;LTMSSYHWLLAWMGLEINTLAIIPIMTKPHHPRSVEAGTKYFLTQAAASAMILLSSSINAWYTGQWDITQLTNELACALMTAALAMKLGLAPVHFWLPEVMQGVTIKTTMIITTWMKLA
;
A
#
# COMPACT_ATOMS: atom_id res chain seq x y z
N LEU A 1 -8.67 3.71 -10.93
CA LEU A 1 -8.44 2.24 -11.06
C LEU A 1 -8.87 1.53 -9.80
N THR A 2 -8.30 1.86 -8.64
CA THR A 2 -8.68 1.25 -7.35
C THR A 2 -10.17 1.44 -7.03
N MET A 3 -10.64 2.69 -6.96
CA MET A 3 -12.03 3.03 -6.58
C MET A 3 -13.12 2.56 -7.57
N SER A 4 -12.76 2.30 -8.82
CA SER A 4 -13.70 1.97 -9.89
C SER A 4 -13.65 0.50 -10.30
N SER A 5 -12.87 -0.32 -9.59
CA SER A 5 -12.67 -1.74 -9.92
C SER A 5 -13.62 -2.63 -9.13
N TYR A 6 -14.03 -3.74 -9.76
CA TYR A 6 -14.80 -4.82 -9.14
C TYR A 6 -13.99 -6.12 -8.99
N HIS A 7 -12.75 -6.12 -9.49
CA HIS A 7 -11.86 -7.27 -9.51
C HIS A 7 -10.61 -6.98 -8.67
N TRP A 8 -10.29 -7.86 -7.71
CA TRP A 8 -9.18 -7.66 -6.77
C TRP A 8 -7.84 -7.38 -7.45
N LEU A 9 -7.53 -8.08 -8.56
CA LEU A 9 -6.29 -7.86 -9.31
C LEU A 9 -6.18 -6.45 -9.93
N LEU A 10 -7.30 -5.87 -10.39
CA LEU A 10 -7.32 -4.50 -10.91
C LEU A 10 -7.17 -3.47 -9.79
N ALA A 11 -7.80 -3.71 -8.63
CA ALA A 11 -7.60 -2.90 -7.44
C ALA A 11 -6.12 -2.92 -7.00
N TRP A 12 -5.53 -4.11 -6.93
CA TRP A 12 -4.11 -4.30 -6.60
C TRP A 12 -3.19 -3.56 -7.57
N MET A 13 -3.41 -3.67 -8.87
CA MET A 13 -2.62 -2.96 -9.88
C MET A 13 -2.69 -1.44 -9.70
N GLY A 14 -3.88 -0.91 -9.38
CA GLY A 14 -4.03 0.52 -9.08
C GLY A 14 -3.23 0.97 -7.86
N LEU A 15 -3.14 0.11 -6.83
CA LEU A 15 -2.35 0.38 -5.63
C LEU A 15 -0.84 0.34 -5.89
N GLU A 16 -0.37 -0.56 -6.76
CA GLU A 16 1.04 -0.64 -7.19
C GLU A 16 1.46 0.55 -8.06
N ILE A 17 0.60 1.01 -8.95
CA ILE A 17 0.90 2.20 -9.75
C ILE A 17 1.07 3.42 -8.82
N ASN A 18 0.27 3.51 -7.76
CA ASN A 18 0.35 4.62 -6.80
C ASN A 18 1.68 4.59 -6.00
N THR A 19 2.15 3.40 -5.60
CA THR A 19 3.42 3.24 -4.88
C THR A 19 4.62 3.52 -5.77
N LEU A 20 4.60 3.07 -7.03
CA LEU A 20 5.68 3.35 -7.98
C LEU A 20 5.75 4.83 -8.39
N ALA A 21 4.60 5.49 -8.52
CA ALA A 21 4.54 6.90 -8.93
C ALA A 21 5.13 7.87 -7.88
N ILE A 22 5.06 7.55 -6.59
CA ILE A 22 5.53 8.45 -5.53
C ILE A 22 7.04 8.36 -5.28
N ILE A 23 7.67 7.22 -5.56
CA ILE A 23 9.10 6.98 -5.29
C ILE A 23 10.01 8.03 -5.95
N PRO A 24 9.88 8.34 -7.26
CA PRO A 24 10.72 9.36 -7.90
C PRO A 24 10.54 10.76 -7.29
N ILE A 25 9.34 11.06 -6.79
CA ILE A 25 9.03 12.34 -6.16
C ILE A 25 9.71 12.41 -4.78
N MET A 26 9.74 11.30 -4.03
CA MET A 26 10.43 11.20 -2.75
C MET A 26 11.94 11.34 -2.90
N THR A 27 12.55 10.70 -3.89
CA THR A 27 14.02 10.68 -4.10
C THR A 27 14.57 11.89 -4.86
N LYS A 28 13.72 12.85 -5.23
CA LYS A 28 14.10 14.04 -6.01
C LYS A 28 15.21 14.88 -5.36
N PRO A 29 15.18 15.23 -4.06
CA PRO A 29 16.35 15.75 -3.41
C PRO A 29 17.33 14.58 -3.25
N HIS A 30 18.40 14.57 -4.04
CA HIS A 30 19.48 13.56 -4.04
C HIS A 30 20.30 13.63 -2.74
N HIS A 31 19.65 13.39 -1.61
CA HIS A 31 20.20 13.41 -0.26
C HIS A 31 20.07 12.00 0.33
N PRO A 32 21.06 11.48 1.09
CA PRO A 32 21.04 10.13 1.63
C PRO A 32 19.76 9.82 2.44
N ARG A 33 19.28 10.78 3.24
CA ARG A 33 18.04 10.66 4.01
C ARG A 33 16.77 10.48 3.17
N SER A 34 16.74 11.10 1.99
CA SER A 34 15.62 11.01 1.05
C SER A 34 15.59 9.65 0.35
N VAL A 35 16.77 9.08 0.07
CA VAL A 35 16.93 7.71 -0.41
C VAL A 35 16.54 6.69 0.66
N GLU A 36 16.93 6.91 1.92
CA GLU A 36 16.52 6.05 3.04
C GLU A 36 14.99 6.06 3.24
N ALA A 37 14.35 7.24 3.20
CA ALA A 37 12.90 7.33 3.25
C ALA A 37 12.22 6.64 2.06
N GLY A 38 12.73 6.82 0.84
CA GLY A 38 12.20 6.15 -0.35
C GLY A 38 12.30 4.62 -0.27
N THR A 39 13.43 4.09 0.20
CA THR A 39 13.62 2.64 0.35
C THR A 39 12.74 2.03 1.45
N LYS A 40 12.61 2.69 2.61
CA LYS A 40 11.69 2.26 3.68
C LYS A 40 10.24 2.25 3.22
N TYR A 41 9.81 3.30 2.51
CA TYR A 41 8.48 3.36 1.92
C TYR A 41 8.26 2.23 0.91
N PHE A 42 9.21 2.03 -0.01
CA PHE A 42 9.09 0.98 -1.01
C PHE A 42 8.96 -0.42 -0.38
N LEU A 43 9.83 -0.77 0.56
CA LEU A 43 9.83 -2.10 1.19
C LEU A 43 8.52 -2.37 1.96
N THR A 44 8.05 -1.38 2.73
CA THR A 44 6.82 -1.53 3.53
C THR A 44 5.58 -1.62 2.65
N GLN A 45 5.51 -0.83 1.59
CA GLN A 45 4.39 -0.84 0.64
C GLN A 45 4.40 -2.08 -0.25
N ALA A 46 5.57 -2.56 -0.68
CA ALA A 46 5.71 -3.80 -1.43
C ALA A 46 5.29 -5.01 -0.60
N ALA A 47 5.65 -5.05 0.69
CA ALA A 47 5.19 -6.09 1.62
C ALA A 47 3.66 -6.06 1.80
N ALA A 48 3.07 -4.87 2.00
CA ALA A 48 1.62 -4.71 2.08
C ALA A 48 0.93 -5.16 0.78
N SER A 49 1.50 -4.81 -0.37
CA SER A 49 1.01 -5.19 -1.69
C SER A 49 1.03 -6.72 -1.90
N ALA A 50 2.11 -7.39 -1.49
CA ALA A 50 2.20 -8.84 -1.54
C ALA A 50 1.15 -9.53 -0.64
N MET A 51 0.85 -8.96 0.54
CA MET A 51 -0.21 -9.48 1.41
C MET A 51 -1.62 -9.31 0.81
N ILE A 52 -1.88 -8.22 0.06
CA ILE A 52 -3.13 -8.04 -0.69
C ILE A 52 -3.29 -9.11 -1.78
N LEU A 53 -2.21 -9.41 -2.52
CA LEU A 53 -2.24 -10.52 -3.49
C LEU A 53 -2.44 -11.87 -2.80
N LEU A 54 -1.75 -12.12 -1.68
CA LEU A 54 -1.88 -13.38 -0.96
C LEU A 54 -3.32 -13.56 -0.44
N SER A 55 -3.88 -12.56 0.23
CA SER A 55 -5.26 -12.61 0.72
C SER A 55 -6.29 -12.79 -0.40
N SER A 56 -6.15 -12.08 -1.52
CA SER A 56 -7.05 -12.26 -2.68
C SER A 56 -6.88 -13.63 -3.34
N SER A 57 -5.66 -14.17 -3.44
CA SER A 57 -5.42 -15.52 -3.97
C SER A 57 -6.01 -16.62 -3.09
N ILE A 58 -5.89 -16.49 -1.76
CA ILE A 58 -6.51 -17.40 -0.80
C ILE A 58 -8.04 -17.33 -0.96
N ASN A 59 -8.61 -16.13 -1.00
CA ASN A 59 -10.05 -15.98 -1.19
C ASN A 59 -10.53 -16.60 -2.52
N ALA A 60 -9.84 -16.33 -3.62
CA ALA A 60 -10.15 -16.89 -4.94
C ALA A 60 -9.97 -18.42 -4.99
N TRP A 61 -9.04 -18.99 -4.21
CA TRP A 61 -8.90 -20.43 -4.07
C TRP A 61 -10.12 -21.09 -3.44
N TYR A 62 -10.74 -20.43 -2.45
CA TYR A 62 -11.94 -20.94 -1.77
C TYR A 62 -13.24 -20.68 -2.54
N THR A 63 -13.40 -19.52 -3.17
CA THR A 63 -14.66 -19.14 -3.83
C THR A 63 -14.67 -19.37 -5.34
N GLY A 64 -13.48 -19.53 -5.95
CA GLY A 64 -13.32 -19.59 -7.41
C GLY A 64 -13.54 -18.23 -8.12
N GLN A 65 -13.69 -17.14 -7.38
CA GLN A 65 -14.00 -15.81 -7.93
C GLN A 65 -13.03 -14.75 -7.39
N TRP A 66 -12.81 -13.70 -8.19
CA TRP A 66 -11.93 -12.57 -7.87
C TRP A 66 -12.69 -11.28 -7.53
N ASP A 67 -13.98 -11.39 -7.24
CA ASP A 67 -14.83 -10.25 -6.91
C ASP A 67 -14.41 -9.62 -5.57
N ILE A 68 -14.43 -8.29 -5.51
CA ILE A 68 -14.10 -7.52 -4.31
C ILE A 68 -15.14 -7.70 -3.20
N THR A 69 -16.40 -7.93 -3.56
CA THR A 69 -17.52 -7.99 -2.62
C THR A 69 -17.58 -9.29 -1.81
N GLN A 70 -16.93 -10.36 -2.26
CA GLN A 70 -17.02 -11.69 -1.66
C GLN A 70 -15.75 -12.07 -0.89
N LEU A 71 -15.45 -11.40 0.22
CA LEU A 71 -14.41 -11.84 1.14
C LEU A 71 -15.02 -12.77 2.21
N THR A 72 -15.08 -14.07 1.91
CA THR A 72 -15.79 -15.05 2.75
C THR A 72 -14.88 -15.82 3.71
N ASN A 73 -13.59 -15.92 3.38
CA ASN A 73 -12.63 -16.61 4.23
C ASN A 73 -12.09 -15.69 5.34
N GLU A 74 -12.21 -16.11 6.61
CA GLU A 74 -11.76 -15.35 7.78
C GLU A 74 -10.27 -15.00 7.74
N LEU A 75 -9.43 -15.95 7.31
CA LEU A 75 -7.98 -15.75 7.19
C LEU A 75 -7.64 -14.77 6.07
N ALA A 76 -8.34 -14.84 4.93
CA ALA A 76 -8.19 -13.85 3.85
C ALA A 76 -8.61 -12.44 4.30
N CYS A 77 -9.69 -12.35 5.09
CA CYS A 77 -10.15 -11.08 5.66
C CYS A 77 -9.16 -10.49 6.68
N ALA A 78 -8.63 -11.31 7.59
CA ALA A 78 -7.61 -10.90 8.53
C ALA A 78 -6.32 -10.41 7.82
N LEU A 79 -5.87 -11.13 6.79
CA LEU A 79 -4.70 -10.72 6.01
C LEU A 79 -4.96 -9.44 5.20
N MET A 80 -6.14 -9.30 4.59
CA MET A 80 -6.51 -8.11 3.83
C MET A 80 -6.56 -6.87 4.74
N THR A 81 -7.19 -6.99 5.91
CA THR A 81 -7.27 -5.89 6.89
C THR A 81 -5.89 -5.51 7.43
N ALA A 82 -5.04 -6.49 7.76
CA ALA A 82 -3.65 -6.22 8.17
C ALA A 82 -2.84 -5.53 7.05
N ALA A 83 -3.02 -5.95 5.80
CA ALA A 83 -2.34 -5.35 4.66
C ALA A 83 -2.77 -3.90 4.41
N LEU A 84 -4.07 -3.61 4.49
CA LEU A 84 -4.61 -2.25 4.38
C LEU A 84 -4.14 -1.37 5.56
N ALA A 85 -4.10 -1.92 6.78
CA ALA A 85 -3.57 -1.23 7.95
C ALA A 85 -2.09 -0.85 7.78
N MET A 86 -1.28 -1.76 7.21
CA MET A 86 0.11 -1.48 6.89
C MET A 86 0.25 -0.38 5.82
N LYS A 87 -0.57 -0.43 4.77
CA LYS A 87 -0.61 0.58 3.69
C LYS A 87 -0.95 1.98 4.20
N LEU A 88 -1.89 2.08 5.14
CA LEU A 88 -2.31 3.33 5.77
C LEU A 88 -1.37 3.81 6.89
N GLY A 89 -0.52 2.94 7.42
CA GLY A 89 0.35 3.22 8.57
C GLY A 89 -0.41 3.28 9.91
N LEU A 90 -1.39 2.40 10.10
CA LEU A 90 -2.12 2.27 11.37
C LEU A 90 -1.27 1.50 12.40
N ALA A 91 -1.54 1.71 13.70
CA ALA A 91 -0.92 0.91 14.76
C ALA A 91 -1.31 -0.58 14.62
N PRO A 92 -0.39 -1.53 14.84
CA PRO A 92 1.01 -1.39 15.31
C PRO A 92 2.03 -1.06 14.21
N VAL A 93 1.65 -1.11 12.93
CA VAL A 93 2.54 -1.02 11.75
C VAL A 93 2.87 0.42 11.30
N HIS A 94 2.63 1.41 12.16
CA HIS A 94 2.82 2.83 11.89
C HIS A 94 4.28 3.32 11.80
N PHE A 95 5.27 2.51 12.19
CA PHE A 95 6.66 2.95 12.37
C PHE A 95 7.33 3.50 11.11
N TRP A 96 6.87 3.08 9.92
CA TRP A 96 7.41 3.60 8.67
C TRP A 96 7.01 5.06 8.41
N LEU A 97 5.86 5.50 8.94
CA LEU A 97 5.29 6.80 8.62
C LEU A 97 6.13 7.97 9.19
N PRO A 98 6.52 8.00 10.49
CA PRO A 98 7.34 9.09 11.02
C PRO A 98 8.71 9.21 10.33
N GLU A 99 9.37 8.08 10.08
CA GLU A 99 10.70 8.06 9.45
C GLU A 99 10.66 8.57 8.00
N VAL A 100 9.63 8.17 7.25
CA VAL A 100 9.42 8.63 5.88
C VAL A 100 9.10 10.11 5.84
N MET A 101 8.21 10.60 6.70
CA MET A 101 7.85 12.03 6.76
C MET A 101 9.05 12.93 7.09
N GLN A 102 9.98 12.45 7.91
CA GLN A 102 11.17 13.21 8.29
C GLN A 102 12.22 13.28 7.18
N GLY A 103 12.26 12.28 6.29
CA GLY A 103 13.27 12.19 5.23
C GLY A 103 12.90 12.90 3.92
N VAL A 104 11.65 13.35 3.77
CA VAL A 104 11.15 13.98 2.54
C VAL A 104 10.70 15.43 2.79
N THR A 105 10.51 16.19 1.71
CA THR A 105 10.04 17.59 1.81
C THR A 105 8.62 17.69 2.36
N ILE A 106 8.22 18.87 2.85
CA ILE A 106 6.86 19.13 3.34
C ILE A 106 5.80 18.91 2.24
N LYS A 107 6.10 19.29 1.00
CA LYS A 107 5.18 19.10 -0.14
C LYS A 107 4.93 17.61 -0.42
N THR A 108 5.97 16.79 -0.42
CA THR A 108 5.85 15.34 -0.59
C THR A 108 5.15 14.67 0.57
N THR A 109 5.42 15.13 1.80
CA THR A 109 4.73 14.67 3.00
C THR A 109 3.22 14.90 2.90
N MET A 110 2.80 16.09 2.46
CA MET A 110 1.38 16.40 2.26
C MET A 110 0.70 15.43 1.29
N ILE A 111 1.35 15.10 0.16
CA ILE A 111 0.84 14.14 -0.83
C ILE A 111 0.73 12.74 -0.23
N ILE A 112 1.72 12.28 0.52
CA ILE A 112 1.71 10.97 1.18
C ILE A 112 0.59 10.89 2.23
N THR A 113 0.35 11.96 3.00
CA THR A 113 -0.67 11.95 4.05
C THR A 113 -2.10 12.11 3.53
N THR A 114 -2.31 12.63 2.32
CA THR A 114 -3.64 12.88 1.76
C THR A 114 -3.95 11.93 0.61
N TRP A 115 -3.24 12.07 -0.51
CA TRP A 115 -3.51 11.36 -1.75
C TRP A 115 -3.28 9.85 -1.63
N MET A 116 -2.19 9.44 -0.98
CA MET A 116 -1.89 8.01 -0.83
C MET A 116 -2.86 7.28 0.11
N LYS A 117 -3.59 8.01 0.96
CA LYS A 117 -4.62 7.45 1.85
C LYS A 117 -6.01 7.37 1.22
N LEU A 118 -6.25 8.09 0.12
CA LEU A 118 -7.55 8.12 -0.57
C LEU A 118 -7.73 6.98 -1.59
N ALA A 119 -6.64 6.31 -1.95
CA ALA A 119 -6.61 5.28 -2.98
C ALA A 119 -7.32 3.99 -2.59
#